data_AF-A0A6N4SQ34-F1
#
_entry.id   AF-A0A6N4SQ34-F1
#
_cell.length_a   1.000
_cell.length_b   1.000
_cell.length_c   1.000
_cell.angle_alpha   90.00
_cell.angle_beta   90.00
_cell.angle_gamma   90.00
#
_symmetry.space_group_name_H-M   'P 1'
#
loop_
_entity.id
_entity.type
_entity.pdbx_description
1 polymer ?
#
loop_
_entity_poly.entity_id
_entity_poly.type
_entity_poly.pdbx_seq_one_letter_code
_entity_poly.pdbx_strand_id
1 'polypeptide(L)'
;MFFTQAIDITTEVSVEKFNAIAAAVLKQGDRKTYCNRYNNSPHYQMDGFDLYLNPANQFTNWSADKLSAEVSDYNTIVLYDQSAQSVYYDLLLKGDNVFLTCSDQTACLRIKKIFLTTYLPQIERVFQLDNVK
;
A
#
# COMPACT_ATOMS: atom_id res chain seq x y z
N MET A 1 -12.96 -16.98 8.31
CA MET A 1 -12.72 -16.56 6.92
C MET A 1 -13.34 -15.18 6.78
N PHE A 2 -12.55 -14.12 6.92
CA PHE A 2 -13.08 -12.76 6.71
C PHE A 2 -13.22 -12.57 5.20
N PHE A 3 -14.43 -12.30 4.72
CA PHE A 3 -14.63 -11.90 3.34
C PHE A 3 -14.04 -10.50 3.18
N THR A 4 -12.82 -10.41 2.68
CA THR A 4 -12.24 -9.13 2.29
C THR A 4 -12.95 -8.70 1.01
N GLN A 5 -13.76 -7.64 1.10
CA GLN A 5 -14.24 -6.96 -0.10
C GLN A 5 -13.10 -6.11 -0.66
N ALA A 6 -13.23 -5.74 -1.93
CA ALA A 6 -12.28 -4.87 -2.60
C ALA A 6 -13.05 -3.88 -3.49
N ILE A 7 -12.60 -2.63 -3.53
CA ILE A 7 -13.11 -1.63 -4.46
C ILE A 7 -12.01 -1.27 -5.46
N ASP A 8 -12.37 -1.31 -6.74
CA ASP A 8 -11.51 -0.88 -7.83
C ASP A 8 -11.29 0.64 -7.75
N ILE A 9 -10.02 1.03 -7.75
CA ILE A 9 -9.58 2.42 -7.77
C ILE A 9 -8.57 2.68 -8.89
N THR A 10 -8.53 1.83 -9.92
CA THR A 10 -7.57 1.90 -11.02
C THR A 10 -7.65 3.25 -11.75
N THR A 11 -8.82 3.89 -11.74
CA THR A 11 -9.02 5.22 -12.32
C THR A 11 -8.35 6.35 -11.54
N GLU A 12 -8.12 6.17 -10.25
CA GLU A 12 -7.47 7.15 -9.37
C GLU A 12 -6.00 6.81 -9.11
N VAL A 13 -5.68 5.52 -9.07
CA VAL A 13 -4.31 4.99 -8.95
C VAL A 13 -4.11 3.96 -10.03
N SER A 14 -3.45 4.35 -11.11
CA SER A 14 -3.04 3.42 -12.16
C SER A 14 -1.97 2.43 -11.67
N VAL A 15 -1.74 1.39 -12.47
CA VAL A 15 -0.60 0.48 -12.28
C VAL A 15 0.73 1.23 -12.30
N GLU A 16 0.88 2.23 -13.16
CA GLU A 16 2.09 3.05 -13.23
C GLU A 16 2.31 3.84 -11.94
N LYS A 17 1.24 4.47 -11.43
CA LYS A 17 1.30 5.21 -10.15
C LYS A 17 1.58 4.27 -8.98
N PHE A 18 0.94 3.11 -8.93
CA PHE A 18 1.24 2.08 -7.92
C PHE A 18 2.73 1.71 -7.92
N ASN A 19 3.27 1.40 -9.09
CA ASN A 19 4.68 1.02 -9.25
C ASN A 19 5.63 2.18 -8.90
N ALA A 20 5.25 3.41 -9.22
CA ALA A 20 6.02 4.61 -8.85
C ALA A 20 6.07 4.82 -7.33
N ILE A 21 4.95 4.60 -6.62
CA ILE A 21 4.91 4.65 -5.15
C ILE A 21 5.82 3.56 -4.56
N ALA A 22 5.71 2.33 -5.05
CA ALA A 22 6.56 1.22 -4.59
C ALA A 22 8.04 1.49 -4.83
N ALA A 23 8.41 1.99 -6.02
CA ALA A 23 9.78 2.39 -6.33
C ALA A 23 10.29 3.50 -5.41
N ALA A 24 9.44 4.48 -5.07
CA ALA A 24 9.80 5.56 -4.17
C ALA A 24 10.07 5.07 -2.74
N VAL A 25 9.23 4.16 -2.22
CA VAL A 25 9.46 3.52 -0.91
C VAL A 25 10.76 2.72 -0.91
N LEU A 26 11.05 1.95 -1.96
CA LEU A 26 12.30 1.19 -2.06
C LEU A 26 13.54 2.08 -2.14
N LYS A 27 13.44 3.24 -2.81
CA LYS A 27 14.57 4.15 -3.03
C LYS A 27 14.86 5.07 -1.85
N GLN A 28 13.81 5.56 -1.19
CA GLN A 28 13.89 6.64 -0.19
C GLN A 28 13.60 6.16 1.23
N GLY A 29 13.02 4.97 1.36
CA GLY A 29 12.61 4.40 2.62
C GLY A 29 13.74 3.73 3.40
N ASP A 30 13.36 3.23 4.56
CA ASP A 30 14.16 2.31 5.37
C ASP A 30 13.45 0.95 5.43
N ARG A 31 13.77 0.13 6.44
CA ARG A 31 13.07 -1.12 6.68
C ARG A 31 12.56 -1.18 8.11
N LYS A 32 11.29 -1.52 8.28
CA LYS A 32 10.61 -1.55 9.58
C LYS A 32 9.63 -2.72 9.62
N THR A 33 9.44 -3.28 10.80
CA THR A 33 8.45 -4.33 11.05
C THR A 33 7.18 -3.69 11.58
N TYR A 34 6.04 -4.02 10.98
CA TYR A 34 4.73 -3.54 11.43
C TYR A 34 3.82 -4.66 11.96
N CYS A 35 4.07 -5.91 11.58
CA CYS A 35 3.37 -7.06 12.15
C CYS A 35 4.26 -8.30 12.17
N ASN A 36 3.94 -9.27 13.04
CA ASN A 36 4.74 -10.49 13.21
C ASN A 36 4.87 -11.35 11.94
N ARG A 37 3.95 -11.19 10.97
CA ARG A 37 3.95 -11.92 9.71
C ARG A 37 4.94 -11.35 8.69
N TYR A 38 5.13 -10.03 8.70
CA TYR A 38 5.96 -9.30 7.74
C TYR A 38 7.03 -8.51 8.51
N ASN A 39 8.20 -9.12 8.62
CA ASN A 39 9.35 -8.53 9.28
C ASN A 39 10.28 -7.87 8.27
N ASN A 40 10.90 -6.76 8.67
CA ASN A 40 11.89 -6.02 7.88
C ASN A 40 11.34 -5.59 6.49
N SER A 41 10.08 -5.16 6.41
CA SER A 41 9.45 -4.70 5.17
C SER A 41 10.05 -3.36 4.72
N PRO A 42 10.21 -3.13 3.40
CA PRO A 42 10.47 -1.78 2.89
C PRO A 42 9.41 -0.83 3.41
N HIS A 43 9.85 0.32 3.91
CA HIS A 43 9.02 1.21 4.69
C HIS A 43 9.34 2.67 4.40
N TYR A 44 8.32 3.52 4.39
CA TYR A 44 8.50 4.97 4.36
C TYR A 44 7.54 5.64 5.35
N GLN A 45 8.08 6.45 6.26
CA GLN A 45 7.31 7.24 7.22
C GLN A 45 6.74 8.48 6.52
N MET A 46 5.42 8.57 6.47
CA MET A 46 4.69 9.80 6.12
C MET A 46 4.38 10.60 7.39
N ASP A 47 3.97 11.86 7.23
CA ASP A 47 3.41 12.65 8.33
C ASP A 47 2.04 12.09 8.69
N GLY A 48 1.95 11.42 9.85
CA GLY A 48 0.72 10.83 10.40
C GLY A 48 0.49 9.34 10.08
N PHE A 49 1.22 8.73 9.15
CA PHE A 49 1.06 7.31 8.80
C PHE A 49 2.34 6.71 8.21
N ASP A 50 2.37 5.40 8.05
CA ASP A 50 3.47 4.65 7.45
C ASP A 50 3.04 3.95 6.17
N LEU A 51 3.94 3.85 5.20
CA LEU A 51 3.80 3.00 4.02
C LEU A 51 4.70 1.78 4.16
N TYR A 52 4.18 0.59 3.87
CA TYR A 52 4.95 -0.64 3.80
C TYR A 52 4.72 -1.35 2.47
N LEU A 53 5.73 -2.08 1.98
CA LEU A 53 5.59 -2.97 0.83
C LEU A 53 5.56 -4.43 1.27
N ASN A 54 4.59 -5.17 0.76
CA ASN A 54 4.43 -6.60 1.01
C ASN A 54 4.40 -7.42 -0.29
N PRO A 55 4.95 -8.64 -0.26
CA PRO A 55 5.00 -9.52 -1.42
C PRO A 55 3.67 -10.19 -1.76
N ALA A 56 3.52 -10.53 -3.03
CA ALA A 56 2.39 -11.29 -3.55
C ALA A 56 2.29 -12.71 -3.00
N ASN A 57 3.43 -13.35 -2.77
CA ASN A 57 3.52 -14.72 -2.28
C ASN A 57 3.49 -14.76 -0.76
N GLN A 58 2.29 -14.84 -0.21
CA GLN A 58 1.99 -14.73 1.22
C GLN A 58 2.23 -16.04 2.02
N PHE A 59 2.85 -17.05 1.41
CA PHE A 59 2.79 -18.46 1.86
C PHE A 59 4.07 -19.01 2.50
N THR A 60 5.09 -18.20 2.68
CA THR A 60 6.34 -18.64 3.28
C THR A 60 6.73 -17.66 4.38
N ASN A 61 7.32 -18.16 5.45
CA ASN A 61 7.98 -17.37 6.49
C ASN A 61 9.23 -16.65 5.93
N TRP A 62 9.12 -16.02 4.77
CA TRP A 62 10.12 -15.13 4.23
C TRP A 62 9.92 -13.78 4.89
N SER A 63 10.89 -13.41 5.72
CA SER A 63 11.14 -12.02 6.03
C SER A 63 11.35 -11.26 4.71
N ALA A 64 10.79 -10.05 4.60
CA ALA A 64 10.88 -9.26 3.39
C ALA A 64 12.33 -8.89 3.03
N ASP A 65 13.27 -9.07 3.97
CA ASP A 65 14.72 -8.92 3.79
C ASP A 65 15.33 -9.86 2.74
N LYS A 66 14.64 -10.94 2.35
CA LYS A 66 15.06 -11.88 1.32
C LYS A 66 14.49 -11.58 -0.07
N LEU A 67 13.59 -10.61 -0.18
CA LEU A 67 13.10 -10.13 -1.47
C LEU A 67 14.13 -9.18 -2.07
N SER A 68 14.21 -9.19 -3.40
CA SER A 68 15.03 -8.21 -4.10
C SER A 68 14.46 -6.81 -3.87
N ALA A 69 15.28 -5.78 -4.11
CA ALA A 69 14.82 -4.40 -4.09
C ALA A 69 14.06 -4.02 -5.38
N GLU A 70 13.45 -4.99 -6.07
CA GLU A 70 12.71 -4.77 -7.32
C GLU A 70 11.22 -4.61 -7.06
N VAL A 71 10.59 -3.69 -7.80
CA VAL A 71 9.15 -3.37 -7.65
C VAL A 71 8.27 -4.60 -7.89
N SER A 72 8.65 -5.49 -8.82
CA SER A 72 7.89 -6.69 -9.18
C SER A 72 7.72 -7.71 -8.05
N ASP A 73 8.53 -7.62 -7.00
CA ASP A 73 8.42 -8.50 -5.83
C ASP A 73 7.25 -8.11 -4.93
N TYR A 74 6.68 -6.92 -5.11
CA TYR A 74 5.66 -6.35 -4.24
C TYR A 74 4.38 -6.09 -5.02
N ASN A 75 3.25 -6.59 -4.50
CA ASN A 75 1.94 -6.33 -5.08
C ASN A 75 0.98 -5.65 -4.09
N THR A 76 1.45 -5.37 -2.88
CA THR A 76 0.64 -4.78 -1.83
C THR A 76 1.38 -3.61 -1.20
N ILE A 77 0.76 -2.43 -1.21
CA ILE A 77 1.17 -1.28 -0.41
C ILE A 77 0.24 -1.23 0.80
N VAL A 78 0.80 -1.32 1.99
CA VAL A 78 0.05 -1.21 3.24
C VAL A 78 0.21 0.21 3.78
N LEU A 79 -0.91 0.89 3.99
CA LEU A 79 -0.96 2.12 4.77
C LEU A 79 -1.26 1.75 6.22
N TYR A 80 -0.42 2.21 7.13
CA TYR A 80 -0.58 2.01 8.56
C TYR A 80 -0.75 3.34 9.27
N ASP A 81 -1.95 3.56 9.82
CA ASP A 81 -2.29 4.76 10.58
C ASP A 81 -2.91 4.34 11.91
N GLN A 82 -2.14 4.49 13.00
CA GLN A 82 -2.60 4.13 14.35
C GLN A 82 -3.74 5.01 14.87
N SER A 83 -3.94 6.19 14.29
CA SER A 83 -5.00 7.13 14.66
C SER A 83 -6.29 6.91 13.87
N ALA A 84 -6.21 6.19 12.76
CA ALA A 84 -7.35 5.92 11.90
C ALA A 84 -8.32 4.89 12.49
N GLN A 85 -9.58 4.95 12.04
CA GLN A 85 -10.61 3.99 12.42
C GLN A 85 -10.25 2.56 12.01
N SER A 86 -9.54 2.40 10.89
CA SER A 86 -8.95 1.13 10.49
C SER A 86 -7.44 1.34 10.43
N VAL A 87 -6.73 0.57 11.24
CA VAL A 87 -5.30 0.75 11.44
C VAL A 87 -4.48 0.41 10.18
N TYR A 88 -5.03 -0.47 9.34
CA TYR A 88 -4.39 -0.94 8.10
C TYR A 88 -5.32 -0.74 6.91
N TYR A 89 -4.77 -0.24 5.81
CA TYR A 89 -5.41 -0.21 4.49
C TYR A 89 -4.47 -0.84 3.47
N ASP A 90 -4.95 -1.82 2.71
CA ASP A 90 -4.12 -2.45 1.67
C ASP A 90 -4.53 -1.92 0.29
N LEU A 91 -3.54 -1.41 -0.44
CA LEU A 91 -3.59 -1.17 -1.87
C LEU A 91 -3.03 -2.43 -2.56
N LEU A 92 -3.88 -3.18 -3.25
CA LEU A 92 -3.52 -4.43 -3.92
C LEU A 92 -3.46 -4.24 -5.43
N LEU A 93 -2.31 -4.54 -6.02
CA LEU A 93 -2.12 -4.69 -7.47
C LEU A 93 -2.47 -6.13 -7.88
N LYS A 94 -3.42 -6.30 -8.80
CA LYS A 94 -3.80 -7.60 -9.35
C LYS A 94 -4.09 -7.49 -10.85
N GLY A 95 -3.19 -8.04 -11.67
CA GLY A 95 -3.23 -7.83 -13.12
C GLY A 95 -3.03 -6.35 -13.43
N ASP A 96 -3.92 -5.80 -14.26
CA ASP A 96 -3.89 -4.39 -14.66
C ASP A 96 -4.77 -3.48 -13.78
N ASN A 97 -5.18 -3.98 -12.61
CA ASN A 97 -6.10 -3.27 -11.72
C ASN A 97 -5.51 -3.07 -10.32
N VAL A 98 -5.88 -1.93 -9.72
CA VAL A 98 -5.51 -1.56 -8.34
C VAL A 98 -6.77 -1.50 -7.48
N PHE A 99 -6.70 -2.15 -6.32
CA PHE A 99 -7.83 -2.29 -5.41
C PHE A 99 -7.51 -1.79 -4.01
N LEU A 100 -8.50 -1.20 -3.34
CA LEU A 100 -8.49 -1.01 -1.88
C LEU A 100 -9.23 -2.14 -1.20
N THR A 101 -8.62 -2.77 -0.21
CA THR A 101 -9.26 -3.83 0.59
C THR A 101 -10.09 -3.24 1.74
N CYS A 102 -11.18 -3.92 2.10
CA CYS A 102 -12.17 -3.43 3.05
C CYS A 102 -12.99 -4.60 3.65
N SER A 103 -13.62 -4.36 4.81
CA SER A 103 -14.44 -5.36 5.52
C SER A 103 -15.79 -5.62 4.87
N ASP A 104 -16.39 -4.58 4.29
CA ASP A 104 -17.72 -4.58 3.70
C ASP A 104 -17.86 -3.39 2.73
N GLN A 105 -18.95 -3.35 1.96
CA GLN A 105 -19.17 -2.34 0.93
C GLN A 105 -19.20 -0.89 1.48
N THR A 106 -19.79 -0.68 2.67
CA THR A 106 -19.85 0.66 3.28
C THR A 106 -18.46 1.10 3.72
N ALA A 107 -17.69 0.18 4.30
CA ALA A 107 -16.29 0.41 4.60
C ALA A 107 -15.49 0.74 3.35
N CYS A 108 -15.68 0.03 2.23
CA CYS A 108 -14.96 0.31 0.98
C CYS A 108 -15.16 1.75 0.49
N LEU A 109 -16.41 2.25 0.50
CA LEU A 109 -16.71 3.62 0.07
C LEU A 109 -16.09 4.67 0.99
N ARG A 110 -16.16 4.44 2.32
CA ARG A 110 -15.55 5.32 3.32
C ARG A 110 -14.03 5.35 3.17
N ILE A 111 -13.41 4.17 3.04
CA ILE A 111 -11.96 4.01 2.90
C ILE A 111 -11.47 4.64 1.60
N LYS A 112 -12.15 4.41 0.48
CA LYS A 112 -11.86 5.07 -0.80
C LYS A 112 -11.88 6.59 -0.63
N LYS A 113 -12.92 7.14 0.02
CA LYS A 113 -13.00 8.59 0.27
C LYS A 113 -11.82 9.10 1.11
N ILE A 114 -11.50 8.45 2.23
CA ILE A 114 -10.39 8.86 3.11
C ILE A 114 -9.06 8.77 2.35
N PHE A 115 -8.81 7.66 1.66
CA PHE A 115 -7.60 7.46 0.90
C PHE A 115 -7.39 8.55 -0.15
N LEU A 116 -8.40 8.85 -0.96
CA LEU A 116 -8.30 9.85 -2.01
C LEU A 116 -8.19 11.29 -1.50
N THR A 117 -8.69 11.57 -0.29
CA THR A 117 -8.71 12.95 0.25
C THR A 117 -7.60 13.25 1.24
N THR A 118 -7.01 12.21 1.85
CA THR A 118 -6.04 12.35 2.93
C THR A 118 -4.68 11.77 2.53
N TYR A 119 -4.64 10.48 2.17
CA TYR A 119 -3.37 9.78 1.97
C TYR A 119 -2.79 10.03 0.57
N LEU A 120 -3.57 9.82 -0.49
CA LEU A 120 -3.07 9.91 -1.86
C LEU A 120 -2.46 11.29 -2.18
N PRO A 121 -3.08 12.44 -1.85
CA PRO A 121 -2.48 13.75 -2.13
C PRO A 121 -1.14 13.98 -1.42
N GLN A 122 -0.97 13.39 -0.21
CA GLN A 122 0.29 13.47 0.51
C GLN A 122 1.36 12.58 -0.12
N ILE A 123 1.00 11.35 -0.50
CA ILE A 123 1.90 10.43 -1.21
C ILE A 123 2.38 11.08 -2.52
N GLU A 124 1.45 11.63 -3.31
CA GLU A 124 1.75 12.30 -4.57
C GLU A 124 2.71 13.48 -4.39
N ARG A 125 2.43 14.33 -3.40
CA ARG A 125 3.29 15.49 -3.08
C ARG A 125 4.68 15.07 -2.62
N VAL A 126 4.79 14.09 -1.71
CA VAL A 126 6.08 13.65 -1.14
C VAL A 126 6.94 12.96 -2.19
N PHE A 127 6.33 12.12 -3.04
CA PHE A 127 7.02 11.39 -4.08
C PHE A 127 7.04 12.09 -5.44
N GLN A 128 6.48 13.31 -5.54
CA GLN A 128 6.43 14.13 -6.75
C GLN A 128 5.74 13.41 -7.93
N LEU A 129 4.60 12.78 -7.67
CA LEU A 129 3.87 11.93 -8.62
C LEU A 129 2.74 12.65 -9.37
N ASP A 130 2.66 13.99 -9.29
CA ASP A 130 1.56 14.79 -9.85
C ASP A 130 1.36 14.59 -11.37
N ASN A 131 2.38 14.11 -12.08
CA ASN A 131 2.35 13.86 -13.52
C ASN A 131 2.19 12.38 -13.90
N VAL A 132 2.17 11.46 -12.93
CA VAL A 132 1.99 10.03 -13.18
C VAL A 132 0.49 9.74 -13.17
N LYS A 133 -0.04 9.28 -14.31
CA LYS A 133 -1.48 9.01 -14.48
C LYS A 133 -1.80 7.60 -14.08
#